data_AF-A0A7J0A1A2-F1
#
_entry.id   AF-A0A7J0A1A2-F1
#
_cell.length_a   1.000
_cell.length_b   1.000
_cell.length_c   1.000
_cell.angle_alpha   90.00
_cell.angle_beta   90.00
_cell.angle_gamma   90.00
#
_symmetry.space_group_name_H-M   'P 1'
#
loop_
_entity.id
_entity.type
_entity.pdbx_description
1 polymer ?
#
loop_
_entity_poly.entity_id
_entity_poly.type
_entity_poly.pdbx_seq_one_letter_code
_entity_poly.pdbx_strand_id
1 'polypeptide(L)'
;MRYTEKDIPGMPITAFLDALGEKSVGGYGYLKLYYTPYRDDAEALLVVDTKMNNWYDHGTDESGNLYDLAELTARGDHRNDINGYIVKVMNNNEIAKEMLTKRAVDPQVIHLDIAKIPLTDFMKALGQEHPVAADGDLRIYNSPYDSSAKGTMVINIRTNLWRDTKSGANGGIYDLAYEMTGCANKSELNRYIAGEMNALQKKQLKAEEKTEPPKPKRKMRL
;
A
#
# COMPACT_ATOMS: atom_id res chain seq x y z
N MET A 1 -3.45 -7.63 -15.75
CA MET A 1 -4.71 -7.90 -16.52
C MET A 1 -5.71 -6.79 -16.20
N ARG A 2 -6.77 -6.57 -17.00
CA ARG A 2 -7.84 -5.63 -16.64
C ARG A 2 -9.20 -6.30 -16.77
N TYR A 3 -9.92 -6.31 -15.66
CA TYR A 3 -11.26 -6.85 -15.51
C TYR A 3 -12.31 -5.84 -15.97
N THR A 4 -13.44 -6.39 -16.43
CA THR A 4 -14.67 -5.70 -16.78
C THR A 4 -15.84 -6.38 -16.06
N GLU A 5 -17.04 -5.78 -16.11
CA GLU A 5 -18.23 -6.37 -15.49
C GLU A 5 -18.57 -7.76 -16.04
N LYS A 6 -18.24 -8.03 -17.30
CA LYS A 6 -18.46 -9.33 -17.95
C LYS A 6 -17.66 -10.46 -17.31
N ASP A 7 -16.57 -10.12 -16.61
CA ASP A 7 -15.68 -11.09 -15.98
C ASP A 7 -16.18 -11.50 -14.59
N ILE A 8 -17.08 -10.72 -13.97
CA ILE A 8 -17.54 -10.90 -12.58
C ILE A 8 -17.99 -12.34 -12.28
N PRO A 9 -18.81 -13.01 -13.12
CA PRO A 9 -19.26 -14.38 -12.83
C PRO A 9 -18.12 -15.40 -12.71
N GLY A 10 -16.97 -15.14 -13.32
CA GLY A 10 -15.80 -16.03 -13.29
C GLY A 10 -14.71 -15.60 -12.31
N MET A 11 -14.86 -14.46 -11.63
CA MET A 11 -13.85 -13.98 -10.70
C MET A 11 -13.84 -14.82 -9.42
N PRO A 12 -12.67 -15.34 -8.98
CA PRO A 12 -12.58 -16.08 -7.73
C PRO A 12 -12.87 -15.18 -6.53
N ILE A 13 -13.72 -15.62 -5.60
CA ILE A 13 -13.95 -14.94 -4.32
C ILE A 13 -12.63 -14.74 -3.56
N THR A 14 -11.73 -15.71 -3.64
CA THR A 14 -10.40 -15.62 -3.02
C THR A 14 -9.55 -14.49 -3.60
N ALA A 15 -9.69 -14.17 -4.88
CA ALA A 15 -8.99 -13.06 -5.50
C ALA A 15 -9.59 -11.71 -5.08
N PHE A 16 -10.91 -11.66 -4.88
CA PHE A 16 -11.58 -10.48 -4.35
C PHE A 16 -11.22 -10.23 -2.88
N LEU A 17 -11.23 -11.26 -2.04
CA LEU A 17 -10.74 -11.19 -0.66
C LEU A 17 -9.28 -10.74 -0.58
N ASP A 18 -8.41 -11.30 -1.43
CA ASP A 18 -7.01 -10.86 -1.57
C ASP A 18 -6.91 -9.37 -1.93
N ALA A 19 -7.78 -8.88 -2.82
CA ALA A 19 -7.85 -7.48 -3.21
C ALA A 19 -8.37 -6.56 -2.10
N LEU A 20 -9.21 -7.07 -1.20
CA LEU A 20 -9.60 -6.39 0.05
C LEU A 20 -8.51 -6.44 1.13
N GLY A 21 -7.45 -7.23 0.91
CA GLY A 21 -6.35 -7.41 1.85
C GLY A 21 -6.52 -8.61 2.78
N GLU A 22 -7.59 -9.37 2.64
CA GLU A 22 -7.89 -10.54 3.46
C GLU A 22 -7.07 -11.76 3.04
N LYS A 23 -6.56 -12.49 4.04
CA LYS A 23 -5.78 -13.72 3.84
C LYS A 23 -6.46 -14.87 4.55
N SER A 24 -6.40 -16.03 3.92
CA SER A 24 -6.93 -17.25 4.52
C SER A 24 -6.09 -17.62 5.74
N VAL A 25 -6.76 -17.92 6.86
CA VAL A 25 -6.13 -18.32 8.12
C VAL A 25 -6.04 -19.84 8.28
N GLY A 26 -6.68 -20.59 7.39
CA GLY A 26 -6.73 -22.04 7.43
C GLY A 26 -7.67 -22.61 6.38
N GLY A 27 -7.90 -23.91 6.40
CA GLY A 27 -8.84 -24.56 5.48
C GLY A 27 -8.58 -26.04 5.31
N TYR A 28 -9.47 -26.70 4.58
CA TYR A 28 -9.38 -28.13 4.27
C TYR A 28 -9.77 -28.36 2.81
N GLY A 29 -8.85 -28.92 2.01
CA GLY A 29 -9.08 -29.14 0.59
C GLY A 29 -9.40 -27.84 -0.17
N TYR A 30 -10.57 -27.80 -0.78
CA TYR A 30 -11.10 -26.64 -1.53
C TYR A 30 -11.81 -25.61 -0.64
N LEU A 31 -11.91 -25.86 0.67
CA LEU A 31 -12.48 -24.90 1.62
C LEU A 31 -11.36 -24.05 2.22
N LYS A 32 -11.57 -22.73 2.26
CA LYS A 32 -10.66 -21.75 2.83
C LYS A 32 -11.38 -20.94 3.90
N LEU A 33 -10.76 -20.79 5.06
CA LEU A 33 -11.29 -20.04 6.19
C LEU A 33 -10.69 -18.63 6.22
N TYR A 34 -11.52 -17.62 6.47
CA TYR A 34 -11.17 -16.20 6.52
C TYR A 34 -11.87 -15.52 7.70
N TYR A 35 -11.27 -14.42 8.17
CA TYR A 35 -12.02 -13.39 8.89
C TYR A 35 -12.98 -12.71 7.92
N THR A 36 -14.17 -12.33 8.39
CA THR A 36 -15.13 -11.62 7.54
C THR A 36 -14.65 -10.19 7.27
N PRO A 37 -14.61 -9.72 6.02
CA PRO A 37 -14.16 -8.36 5.71
C PRO A 37 -15.13 -7.24 6.12
N TYR A 38 -16.30 -7.59 6.67
CA TYR A 38 -17.37 -6.65 7.02
C TYR A 38 -17.74 -6.64 8.51
N ARG A 39 -17.05 -7.43 9.36
CA ARG A 39 -17.19 -7.43 10.83
C ARG A 39 -15.82 -7.58 11.50
N ASP A 40 -15.77 -7.24 12.79
CA ASP A 40 -14.58 -7.40 13.64
C ASP A 40 -14.78 -8.57 14.61
N ASP A 41 -14.78 -9.78 14.07
CA ASP A 41 -14.97 -11.01 14.85
C ASP A 41 -13.63 -11.47 15.47
N ALA A 42 -13.69 -11.99 16.70
CA ALA A 42 -12.52 -12.57 17.36
C ALA A 42 -12.02 -13.85 16.66
N GLU A 43 -12.91 -14.54 15.95
CA GLU A 43 -12.65 -15.81 15.25
C GLU A 43 -12.97 -15.69 13.76
N ALA A 44 -12.31 -16.52 12.96
CA ALA A 44 -12.56 -16.58 11.52
C ALA A 44 -13.80 -17.45 11.26
N LEU A 45 -14.86 -16.84 10.71
CA LEU A 45 -16.17 -17.47 10.52
C LEU A 45 -16.60 -17.61 9.06
N LEU A 46 -15.85 -17.01 8.12
CA LEU A 46 -16.15 -17.05 6.70
C LEU A 46 -15.45 -18.24 6.02
N VAL A 47 -16.23 -19.18 5.52
CA VAL A 47 -15.74 -20.31 4.72
C VAL A 47 -16.00 -20.04 3.25
N VAL A 48 -14.95 -20.11 2.44
CA VAL A 48 -15.02 -19.98 0.98
C VAL A 48 -14.76 -21.35 0.35
N ASP A 49 -15.70 -21.84 -0.46
CA ASP A 49 -15.50 -22.99 -1.32
C ASP A 49 -14.92 -22.52 -2.65
N THR A 50 -13.63 -22.81 -2.88
CA THR A 50 -12.93 -22.38 -4.09
C THR A 50 -13.32 -23.17 -5.33
N LYS A 51 -13.98 -24.32 -5.18
CA LYS A 51 -14.44 -25.15 -6.29
C LYS A 51 -15.80 -24.66 -6.79
N MET A 52 -16.72 -24.35 -5.87
CA MET A 52 -18.04 -23.82 -6.20
C MET A 52 -18.05 -22.30 -6.36
N ASN A 53 -16.98 -21.63 -5.94
CA ASN A 53 -16.85 -20.17 -5.92
C ASN A 53 -18.01 -19.48 -5.20
N ASN A 54 -18.32 -20.00 -4.01
CA ASN A 54 -19.29 -19.43 -3.08
C ASN A 54 -18.69 -19.32 -1.67
N TRP A 55 -19.42 -18.66 -0.78
CA TRP A 55 -19.03 -18.50 0.62
C TRP A 55 -20.20 -18.79 1.56
N TYR A 56 -19.87 -19.10 2.80
CA TYR A 56 -20.79 -19.27 3.93
C TYR A 56 -20.19 -18.62 5.18
N ASP A 57 -20.97 -17.80 5.87
CA ASP A 57 -20.57 -17.11 7.11
C ASP A 57 -21.26 -17.76 8.31
N HIS A 58 -20.50 -18.46 9.14
CA HIS A 58 -21.00 -19.12 10.35
C HIS A 58 -21.56 -18.14 11.40
N GLY A 59 -21.20 -16.86 11.35
CA GLY A 59 -21.67 -15.86 12.30
C GLY A 59 -23.03 -15.24 11.93
N THR A 60 -23.38 -15.18 10.64
CA THR A 60 -24.70 -14.68 10.18
C THR A 60 -25.63 -15.80 9.68
N ASP A 61 -25.11 -17.00 9.43
CA ASP A 61 -25.81 -18.07 8.71
C ASP A 61 -26.18 -17.69 7.26
N GLU A 62 -25.44 -16.73 6.67
CA GLU A 62 -25.63 -16.32 5.28
C GLU A 62 -24.63 -17.02 4.34
N SER A 63 -25.00 -17.09 3.06
CA SER A 63 -24.15 -17.62 2.00
C SER A 63 -24.39 -16.87 0.70
N GLY A 64 -23.41 -16.90 -0.19
CA GLY A 64 -23.57 -16.24 -1.48
C GLY A 64 -22.43 -16.45 -2.44
N ASN A 65 -22.53 -15.77 -3.56
CA ASN A 65 -21.48 -15.65 -4.56
C ASN A 65 -20.66 -14.35 -4.34
N LEU A 66 -19.79 -14.03 -5.29
CA LEU A 66 -18.96 -12.83 -5.25
C LEU A 66 -19.77 -11.53 -5.13
N TYR A 67 -20.89 -11.41 -5.84
CA TYR A 67 -21.74 -10.23 -5.81
C TYR A 67 -22.33 -10.01 -4.40
N ASP A 68 -22.84 -11.08 -3.78
CA ASP A 68 -23.40 -11.02 -2.43
C ASP A 68 -22.33 -10.61 -1.40
N LEU A 69 -21.10 -11.12 -1.54
CA LEU A 69 -19.98 -10.70 -0.68
C LEU A 69 -19.61 -9.23 -0.90
N ALA A 70 -19.67 -8.78 -2.16
CA ALA A 70 -19.38 -7.40 -2.52
C ALA A 70 -20.43 -6.43 -1.95
N GLU A 71 -21.71 -6.81 -1.90
CA GLU A 71 -22.76 -6.04 -1.23
C GLU A 71 -22.46 -5.82 0.26
N LEU A 72 -22.01 -6.87 0.96
CA LEU A 72 -21.67 -6.80 2.38
C LEU A 72 -20.43 -5.93 2.66
N THR A 73 -19.52 -5.82 1.70
CA THR A 73 -18.23 -5.11 1.85
C THR A 73 -18.26 -3.69 1.29
N ALA A 74 -19.16 -3.37 0.38
CA ALA A 74 -19.30 -2.03 -0.19
C ALA A 74 -19.63 -0.96 0.88
N ARG A 75 -19.02 0.22 0.75
CA ARG A 75 -19.20 1.37 1.65
C ARG A 75 -19.40 2.65 0.83
N GLY A 76 -20.17 3.60 1.37
CA GLY A 76 -20.46 4.87 0.70
C GLY A 76 -21.14 4.69 -0.67
N ASP A 77 -20.73 5.49 -1.65
CA ASP A 77 -21.32 5.51 -3.00
C ASP A 77 -21.21 4.16 -3.73
N HIS A 78 -20.25 3.31 -3.35
CA HIS A 78 -20.08 1.97 -3.92
C HIS A 78 -21.30 1.06 -3.69
N ARG A 79 -22.14 1.34 -2.69
CA ARG A 79 -23.38 0.57 -2.47
C ARG A 79 -24.42 0.73 -3.59
N ASN A 80 -24.30 1.79 -4.40
CA ASN A 80 -25.21 2.04 -5.52
C ASN A 80 -24.70 1.43 -6.84
N ASP A 81 -23.48 0.89 -6.85
CA ASP A 81 -22.84 0.29 -8.02
C ASP A 81 -21.87 -0.82 -7.60
N ILE A 82 -22.43 -1.98 -7.30
CA ILE A 82 -21.67 -3.15 -6.82
C ILE A 82 -20.77 -3.72 -7.92
N ASN A 83 -21.24 -3.73 -9.16
CA ASN A 83 -20.43 -4.19 -10.30
C ASN A 83 -19.19 -3.30 -10.48
N GLY A 84 -19.37 -1.97 -10.47
CA GLY A 84 -18.26 -1.02 -10.53
C GLY A 84 -17.33 -1.13 -9.34
N TYR A 85 -17.85 -1.40 -8.13
CA TYR A 85 -17.04 -1.67 -6.94
C TYR A 85 -16.15 -2.91 -7.11
N ILE A 86 -16.71 -4.04 -7.55
CA ILE A 86 -15.95 -5.28 -7.79
C ILE A 86 -14.84 -5.04 -8.80
N VAL A 87 -15.18 -4.46 -9.96
CA VAL A 87 -14.22 -4.18 -11.04
C VAL A 87 -13.11 -3.25 -10.57
N LYS A 88 -13.45 -2.21 -9.81
CA LYS A 88 -12.47 -1.26 -9.25
C LYS A 88 -11.50 -1.95 -8.30
N VAL A 89 -12.02 -2.71 -7.32
CA VAL A 89 -11.20 -3.42 -6.32
C VAL A 89 -10.24 -4.41 -7.00
N MET A 90 -10.76 -5.21 -7.93
CA MET A 90 -9.99 -6.21 -8.65
C MET A 90 -8.90 -5.58 -9.53
N ASN A 91 -9.22 -4.52 -10.26
CA ASN A 91 -8.26 -3.82 -11.12
C ASN A 91 -7.19 -3.07 -10.33
N ASN A 92 -7.55 -2.47 -9.19
CA ASN A 92 -6.59 -1.80 -8.32
C ASN A 92 -5.55 -2.80 -7.78
N ASN A 93 -5.98 -4.01 -7.40
CA ASN A 93 -5.07 -5.09 -7.00
C ASN A 93 -4.14 -5.49 -8.15
N GLU A 94 -4.64 -5.64 -9.37
CA GLU A 94 -3.81 -5.94 -10.55
C GLU A 94 -2.81 -4.82 -10.87
N ILE A 95 -3.22 -3.54 -10.77
CA ILE A 95 -2.32 -2.40 -10.92
C ILE A 95 -1.22 -2.45 -9.86
N ALA A 96 -1.58 -2.71 -8.60
CA ALA A 96 -0.61 -2.84 -7.52
C ALA A 96 0.39 -3.96 -7.82
N LYS A 97 -0.09 -5.17 -8.16
CA LYS A 97 0.76 -6.32 -8.55
C LYS A 97 1.67 -6.00 -9.72
N GLU A 98 1.19 -5.31 -10.75
CA GLU A 98 1.98 -4.85 -11.90
C GLU A 98 3.05 -3.82 -11.50
N MET A 99 2.73 -2.87 -10.62
CA MET A 99 3.71 -1.90 -10.10
C MET A 99 4.80 -2.61 -9.28
N LEU A 100 4.42 -3.61 -8.51
CA LEU A 100 5.31 -4.39 -7.65
C LEU A 100 6.24 -5.30 -8.45
N THR A 101 5.76 -5.90 -9.53
CA THR A 101 6.59 -6.69 -10.47
C THR A 101 7.52 -5.81 -11.29
N LYS A 102 7.05 -4.65 -11.77
CA LYS A 102 7.92 -3.65 -12.45
C LYS A 102 8.98 -3.05 -11.53
N ARG A 103 8.72 -3.01 -10.21
CA ARG A 103 9.63 -2.52 -9.18
C ARG A 103 10.23 -3.64 -8.33
N ALA A 104 10.32 -4.87 -8.85
CA ALA A 104 10.91 -6.01 -8.15
C ALA A 104 12.38 -5.75 -7.79
N VAL A 105 12.57 -5.06 -6.67
CA VAL A 105 13.76 -5.14 -5.85
C VAL A 105 13.60 -6.44 -5.09
N ASP A 106 14.54 -7.35 -5.30
CA ASP A 106 14.75 -8.57 -4.51
C ASP A 106 14.43 -8.29 -3.03
N PRO A 107 13.64 -9.14 -2.32
CA PRO A 107 13.46 -9.03 -0.89
C PRO A 107 14.79 -9.31 -0.20
N GLN A 108 15.72 -8.36 -0.27
CA GLN A 108 16.60 -8.15 0.85
C GLN A 108 15.67 -7.85 2.00
N VAL A 109 15.61 -8.79 2.95
CA VAL A 109 14.99 -8.60 4.25
C VAL A 109 15.63 -7.38 4.85
N ILE A 110 15.08 -6.21 4.55
CA ILE A 110 15.48 -5.00 5.22
C ILE A 110 14.79 -5.12 6.56
N HIS A 111 15.59 -5.44 7.58
CA HIS A 111 15.26 -5.13 8.96
C HIS A 111 15.20 -3.60 9.12
N LEU A 112 14.28 -2.96 8.39
CA LEU A 112 13.99 -1.55 8.50
C LEU A 112 12.87 -1.44 9.51
N ASP A 113 13.17 -0.80 10.63
CA ASP A 113 12.15 -0.44 11.61
C ASP A 113 11.34 0.71 11.02
N ILE A 114 10.33 0.35 10.20
CA ILE A 114 9.57 1.29 9.37
C ILE A 114 8.94 2.40 10.21
N ALA A 115 8.46 2.06 11.40
CA ALA A 115 7.88 3.03 12.33
C ALA A 115 8.87 4.10 12.80
N LYS A 116 10.19 3.82 12.72
CA LYS A 116 11.25 4.76 13.12
C LYS A 116 11.82 5.57 11.95
N ILE A 117 11.40 5.30 10.71
CA ILE A 117 11.85 6.09 9.56
C ILE A 117 11.38 7.54 9.74
N PRO A 118 12.27 8.53 9.70
CA PRO A 118 11.86 9.93 9.70
C PRO A 118 10.99 10.22 8.49
N LEU A 119 9.82 10.83 8.69
CA LEU A 119 8.93 11.23 7.60
C LEU A 119 9.63 12.17 6.62
N THR A 120 10.61 12.96 7.05
CA THR A 120 11.43 13.79 6.15
C THR A 120 12.27 12.97 5.18
N ASP A 121 12.80 11.83 5.62
CA ASP A 121 13.56 10.91 4.76
C ASP A 121 12.63 10.20 3.78
N PHE A 122 11.43 9.85 4.25
CA PHE A 122 10.40 9.30 3.38
C PHE A 122 9.96 10.33 2.33
N MET A 123 9.73 11.59 2.70
CA MET A 123 9.44 12.67 1.72
C MET A 123 10.58 12.84 0.70
N LYS A 124 11.84 12.74 1.14
CA LYS A 124 12.99 12.75 0.24
C LYS A 124 12.98 11.55 -0.73
N ALA A 125 12.59 10.37 -0.25
CA ALA A 125 12.44 9.18 -1.09
C ALA A 125 11.37 9.36 -2.16
N LEU A 126 10.27 10.03 -1.80
CA LEU A 126 9.20 10.43 -2.71
C LEU A 126 9.59 11.58 -3.67
N GLY A 127 10.84 12.05 -3.62
CA GLY A 127 11.37 13.08 -4.51
C GLY A 127 11.22 14.51 -3.99
N GLN A 128 10.75 14.71 -2.76
CA GLN A 128 10.73 16.01 -2.11
C GLN A 128 11.95 16.16 -1.18
N GLU A 129 13.10 16.48 -1.78
CA GLU A 129 14.38 16.49 -1.08
C GLU A 129 14.47 17.53 0.07
N HIS A 130 13.78 18.65 -0.09
CA HIS A 130 13.72 19.71 0.91
C HIS A 130 12.28 20.16 1.12
N PRO A 131 11.91 20.58 2.35
CA PRO A 131 10.63 21.21 2.60
C PRO A 131 10.52 22.53 1.81
N VAL A 132 9.31 22.91 1.46
CA VAL A 132 9.03 24.23 0.87
C VAL A 132 9.18 25.35 1.89
N ALA A 133 8.97 25.06 3.18
CA ALA A 133 9.18 25.98 4.29
C ALA A 133 9.45 25.22 5.60
N ALA A 134 10.06 25.87 6.58
CA ALA A 134 10.32 25.30 7.89
C ALA A 134 10.04 26.33 8.99
N ASP A 135 9.49 25.87 10.11
CA ASP A 135 9.22 26.67 11.31
C ASP A 135 9.45 25.82 12.56
N GLY A 136 10.54 26.08 13.29
CA GLY A 136 10.97 25.26 14.42
C GLY A 136 11.09 23.77 14.06
N ASP A 137 10.32 22.93 14.75
CA ASP A 137 10.24 21.48 14.52
C ASP A 137 9.35 21.10 13.32
N LEU A 138 8.70 22.07 12.67
CA LEU A 138 7.79 21.83 11.55
C LEU A 138 8.52 21.91 10.22
N ARG A 139 8.22 20.98 9.34
CA ARG A 139 8.68 20.92 7.95
C ARG A 139 7.46 20.88 7.05
N ILE A 140 7.34 21.88 6.19
CA ILE A 140 6.18 22.05 5.32
C ILE A 140 6.57 21.57 3.92
N TYR A 141 5.78 20.67 3.36
CA TYR A 141 5.98 20.04 2.07
C TYR A 141 4.73 20.20 1.20
N ASN A 142 4.85 19.85 -0.08
CA ASN A 142 3.66 19.64 -0.92
C ASN A 142 3.03 18.29 -0.55
N SER A 143 1.71 18.17 -0.69
CA SER A 143 1.07 16.87 -0.51
C SER A 143 1.61 15.84 -1.51
N PRO A 144 2.01 14.65 -1.06
CA PRO A 144 2.51 13.60 -1.95
C PRO A 144 1.38 12.84 -2.68
N TYR A 145 0.12 13.02 -2.28
CA TYR A 145 -1.05 12.36 -2.89
C TYR A 145 -2.02 13.34 -3.59
N ASP A 146 -1.88 14.66 -3.37
CA ASP A 146 -2.61 15.69 -4.12
C ASP A 146 -1.64 16.69 -4.75
N SER A 147 -1.40 16.56 -6.05
CA SER A 147 -0.46 17.42 -6.79
C SER A 147 -0.85 18.91 -6.80
N SER A 148 -2.14 19.23 -6.59
CA SER A 148 -2.65 20.61 -6.53
C SER A 148 -2.39 21.27 -5.17
N ALA A 149 -2.21 20.48 -4.11
CA ALA A 149 -2.02 20.97 -2.75
C ALA A 149 -0.54 21.27 -2.47
N LYS A 150 -0.19 22.56 -2.60
CA LYS A 150 1.18 23.06 -2.35
C LYS A 150 1.32 23.58 -0.91
N GLY A 151 2.37 23.14 -0.23
CA GLY A 151 2.69 23.60 1.13
C GLY A 151 1.65 23.25 2.20
N THR A 152 0.86 22.19 2.01
CA THR A 152 -0.20 21.81 2.97
C THR A 152 0.22 20.68 3.91
N MET A 153 1.24 19.91 3.54
CA MET A 153 1.74 18.78 4.32
C MET A 153 2.71 19.28 5.39
N VAL A 154 2.32 19.23 6.65
CA VAL A 154 3.14 19.67 7.79
C VAL A 154 3.62 18.45 8.56
N ILE A 155 4.93 18.24 8.59
CA ILE A 155 5.60 17.18 9.36
C ILE A 155 6.23 17.78 10.60
N ASN A 156 5.97 17.19 11.77
CA ASN A 156 6.68 17.51 13.01
C ASN A 156 7.84 16.53 13.20
N ILE A 157 9.08 17.01 13.15
CA ILE A 157 10.28 16.15 13.20
C ILE A 157 10.54 15.55 14.59
N ARG A 158 9.95 16.12 15.65
CA ARG A 158 10.09 15.63 17.02
C ARG A 158 9.16 14.46 17.30
N THR A 159 7.92 14.53 16.82
CA THR A 159 6.92 13.46 17.02
C THR A 159 6.89 12.47 15.87
N ASN A 160 7.51 12.78 14.74
CA ASN A 160 7.45 12.02 13.49
C ASN A 160 6.02 11.77 13.00
N LEU A 161 5.16 12.78 13.17
CA LEU A 161 3.76 12.79 12.71
C LEU A 161 3.56 13.88 11.67
N TRP A 162 2.57 13.68 10.81
CA TRP A 162 2.18 14.65 9.80
C TRP A 162 0.71 15.05 9.93
N ARG A 163 0.38 16.21 9.35
CA ARG A 163 -0.99 16.67 9.11
C ARG A 163 -1.04 17.44 7.79
N ASP A 164 -2.04 17.17 6.97
CA ASP A 164 -2.38 17.96 5.81
C ASP A 164 -3.43 19.02 6.18
N THR A 165 -3.07 20.28 6.03
CA THR A 165 -3.94 21.41 6.40
C THR A 165 -5.13 21.59 5.46
N LYS A 166 -5.10 21.00 4.25
CA LYS A 166 -6.19 21.08 3.28
C LYS A 166 -7.22 19.97 3.48
N SER A 167 -6.79 18.71 3.57
CA SER A 167 -7.70 17.56 3.73
C SER A 167 -8.08 17.27 5.18
N GLY A 168 -7.25 17.69 6.14
CA GLY A 168 -7.38 17.34 7.56
C GLY A 168 -6.81 15.96 7.91
N ALA A 169 -6.36 15.18 6.92
CA ALA A 169 -5.70 13.90 7.14
C ALA A 169 -4.41 14.08 7.96
N ASN A 170 -4.06 13.08 8.76
CA ASN A 170 -2.93 13.11 9.66
C ASN A 170 -2.52 11.69 10.07
N GLY A 171 -1.31 11.54 10.59
CA GLY A 171 -0.85 10.27 11.14
C GLY A 171 0.66 10.08 11.10
N GLY A 172 1.08 8.82 11.09
CA GLY A 172 2.46 8.40 10.89
C GLY A 172 2.74 7.96 9.46
N ILE A 173 3.84 7.24 9.27
CA ILE A 173 4.29 6.78 7.95
C ILE A 173 3.33 5.79 7.29
N TYR A 174 2.64 4.96 8.07
CA TYR A 174 1.64 4.02 7.55
C TYR A 174 0.41 4.73 7.02
N ASP A 175 -0.09 5.73 7.74
CA ASP A 175 -1.22 6.54 7.30
C ASP A 175 -0.86 7.32 6.03
N LEU A 176 0.35 7.88 5.97
CA LEU A 176 0.82 8.57 4.76
C LEU A 176 0.91 7.62 3.57
N ALA A 177 1.50 6.43 3.78
CA ALA A 177 1.61 5.42 2.73
C ALA A 177 0.22 4.90 2.29
N TYR A 178 -0.74 4.80 3.21
CA TYR A 178 -2.13 4.50 2.88
C TYR A 178 -2.73 5.57 1.96
N GLU A 179 -2.60 6.86 2.29
CA GLU A 179 -3.13 7.95 1.44
C GLU A 179 -2.55 7.92 0.02
N MET A 180 -1.30 7.49 -0.13
CA MET A 180 -0.63 7.38 -1.44
C MET A 180 -1.01 6.14 -2.24
N THR A 181 -1.30 5.03 -1.55
CA THR A 181 -1.47 3.71 -2.19
C THR A 181 -2.93 3.24 -2.24
N GLY A 182 -3.79 3.77 -1.36
CA GLY A 182 -5.12 3.24 -1.09
C GLY A 182 -5.12 1.84 -0.48
N CYS A 183 -3.97 1.33 -0.01
CA CYS A 183 -3.83 -0.04 0.46
C CYS A 183 -3.81 -0.12 1.98
N ALA A 184 -4.75 -0.84 2.58
CA ALA A 184 -4.76 -1.09 4.03
C ALA A 184 -3.87 -2.28 4.46
N ASN A 185 -3.32 -3.06 3.53
CA ASN A 185 -2.51 -4.22 3.86
C ASN A 185 -1.12 -3.79 4.38
N LYS A 186 -0.85 -4.07 5.66
CA LYS A 186 0.40 -3.67 6.32
C LYS A 186 1.66 -4.23 5.67
N SER A 187 1.62 -5.46 5.15
CA SER A 187 2.75 -6.06 4.44
C SER A 187 3.04 -5.31 3.14
N GLU A 188 2.00 -4.84 2.46
CA GLU A 188 2.12 -4.06 1.23
C GLU A 188 2.61 -2.63 1.51
N LEU A 189 2.08 -1.98 2.55
CA LEU A 189 2.59 -0.69 3.02
C LEU A 189 4.08 -0.81 3.41
N ASN A 190 4.46 -1.88 4.12
CA ASN A 190 5.85 -2.13 4.46
C ASN A 190 6.73 -2.22 3.22
N ARG A 191 6.28 -3.00 2.23
CA ARG A 191 7.01 -3.20 0.98
C ARG A 191 7.12 -1.90 0.19
N TYR A 192 6.06 -1.11 0.12
CA TYR A 192 6.06 0.19 -0.53
C TYR A 192 7.08 1.13 0.10
N ILE A 193 7.01 1.33 1.42
CA ILE A 193 7.92 2.23 2.15
C ILE A 193 9.36 1.76 1.99
N ALA A 194 9.63 0.47 2.22
CA ALA A 194 10.94 -0.14 2.04
C ALA A 194 11.50 0.07 0.61
N GLY A 195 10.65 -0.07 -0.40
CA GLY A 195 10.99 0.13 -1.81
C GLY A 195 11.43 1.56 -2.12
N GLU A 196 10.66 2.55 -1.67
CA GLU A 196 10.99 3.97 -1.86
C GLU A 196 12.30 4.33 -1.15
N MET A 197 12.47 3.87 0.10
CA MET A 197 13.70 4.11 0.88
C MET A 197 14.94 3.46 0.25
N ASN A 198 14.82 2.24 -0.26
CA ASN A 198 15.90 1.58 -0.99
C ASN A 198 16.28 2.32 -2.28
N ALA A 199 15.29 2.82 -3.02
CA ALA A 199 15.53 3.60 -4.23
C ALA A 199 16.30 4.89 -3.90
N LEU A 200 15.96 5.55 -2.79
CA LEU A 200 16.69 6.70 -2.29
C LEU A 200 18.14 6.35 -1.94
N GLN A 201 18.38 5.26 -1.20
CA GLN A 201 19.73 4.84 -0.81
C GLN A 201 20.60 4.51 -2.04
N LYS A 202 20.04 3.80 -3.03
CA LYS A 202 20.73 3.52 -4.30
C LYS A 202 21.08 4.80 -5.08
N LYS A 203 20.21 5.81 -5.05
CA LYS A 203 20.49 7.12 -5.69
C LYS A 203 21.64 7.83 -4.98
N GLN A 204 21.70 7.79 -3.65
CA GLN A 204 22.78 8.41 -2.87
C GLN A 204 24.13 7.74 -3.15
N LEU A 205 24.21 6.40 -3.13
CA LEU A 205 25.44 5.65 -3.43
C LEU A 205 25.99 5.96 -4.83
N LYS A 206 25.12 6.08 -5.84
CA LYS A 206 25.53 6.46 -7.21
C LYS A 206 25.99 7.90 -7.35
N ALA A 207 25.56 8.81 -6.48
CA ALA A 207 26.00 10.19 -6.46
C ALA A 207 27.39 10.32 -5.81
N GLU A 208 27.65 9.55 -4.76
CA GLU A 208 28.95 9.47 -4.07
C GLU A 208 30.05 8.88 -4.95
N GLU A 209 29.76 7.81 -5.70
CA GLU A 209 30.74 7.17 -6.62
C GLU A 209 31.19 8.11 -7.77
N LYS A 210 30.36 9.08 -8.15
CA LYS A 210 30.68 10.10 -9.17
C LYS A 210 31.50 11.28 -8.64
N THR A 211 31.66 11.40 -7.32
CA THR A 211 32.33 12.54 -6.68
C THR A 211 33.74 12.24 -6.15
N GLU A 212 34.22 10.98 -6.22
CA GLU A 212 35.64 10.68 -5.94
C GLU A 212 36.58 11.23 -7.04
N PRO A 213 37.56 12.10 -6.70
CA PRO A 213 38.51 12.61 -7.69
C PRO A 213 39.48 11.52 -8.16
N PRO A 214 39.93 11.54 -9.43
CA PRO A 214 40.77 10.49 -9.98
C PRO A 214 42.11 10.41 -9.24
N LYS A 215 42.46 9.21 -8.74
CA LYS A 215 43.75 8.95 -8.08
C LYS A 215 44.93 9.39 -8.97
N PRO A 216 45.94 10.09 -8.43
CA PRO A 216 47.04 10.59 -9.24
C PRO A 216 47.86 9.42 -9.81
N LYS A 217 47.99 9.36 -11.14
CA LYS A 217 48.92 8.43 -11.80
C LYS A 217 50.35 8.84 -11.44
N ARG A 218 51.00 8.04 -10.58
CA ARG A 218 52.45 8.13 -10.33
C ARG A 218 53.19 7.88 -11.65
N LYS A 219 53.79 8.93 -12.22
CA LYS A 219 54.77 8.78 -13.30
C LYS A 219 56.06 8.23 -12.69
N MET A 220 56.48 7.04 -13.15
CA MET A 220 57.84 6.54 -12.94
C MET A 220 58.82 7.52 -13.58
N ARG A 221 59.79 7.99 -12.79
CA ARG A 221 60.97 8.70 -13.33
C ARG A 221 61.89 7.64 -13.92
N LEU A 222 62.25 7.81 -15.20
CA LEU A 222 63.42 7.19 -15.83
C LEU A 222 64.70 7.79 -15.23
#